data_AF-A0A6I1HDM7-F1
#
_entry.id   AF-A0A6I1HDM7-F1
#
_cell.length_a   1.000
_cell.length_b   1.000
_cell.length_c   1.000
_cell.angle_alpha   90.00
_cell.angle_beta   90.00
_cell.angle_gamma   90.00
#
_symmetry.space_group_name_H-M   'P 1'
#
loop_
_entity.id
_entity.type
_entity.pdbx_description
1 polymer ?
#
loop_
_entity_poly.entity_id
_entity_poly.type
_entity_poly.pdbx_seq_one_letter_code
_entity_poly.pdbx_strand_id
1 'polypeptide(L)'
;MSNELAGLIKADLAALSNDARALGASIAPAAQFGAPEQSGFSFAQSMQDAIGKVNGDDRLAAQKMSDVDSGKSDDMVGAMLASQEASLSFSMLMQVRNKVMGAVDELIKLPL
;
A
#
# COMPACT_ATOMS: atom_id res chain seq x y z
N MET A 1 46.52 -30.37 41.77
CA MET A 1 45.08 -30.28 41.48
C MET A 1 44.58 -28.84 41.25
N SER A 2 45.45 -27.81 41.30
CA SER A 2 45.06 -26.41 41.10
C SER A 2 45.14 -25.91 39.66
N ASN A 3 45.87 -26.62 38.78
CA ASN A 3 46.07 -26.23 37.38
C ASN A 3 44.93 -26.67 36.43
N GLU A 4 44.22 -27.74 36.79
CA GLU A 4 43.05 -28.26 36.05
C GLU A 4 41.87 -27.28 36.14
N LEU A 5 41.65 -26.69 37.32
CA LEU A 5 40.57 -25.72 37.57
C LEU A 5 40.77 -24.43 36.76
N ALA A 6 42.03 -23.97 36.64
CA ALA A 6 42.38 -22.81 35.82
C ALA A 6 42.20 -23.07 34.31
N GLY A 7 42.44 -24.31 33.86
CA GLY A 7 42.18 -24.73 32.48
C GLY A 7 40.69 -24.72 32.13
N LEU A 8 39.83 -25.22 33.03
CA LEU A 8 38.39 -25.25 32.85
C LEU A 8 37.77 -23.84 32.79
N ILE A 9 38.23 -22.91 33.64
CA ILE A 9 37.75 -21.52 33.62
C ILE A 9 38.13 -20.81 32.32
N LYS A 10 39.34 -21.07 31.78
CA LYS A 10 39.77 -20.48 30.51
C LYS A 10 38.99 -21.03 29.32
N ALA A 11 38.60 -22.30 29.38
CA ALA A 11 37.75 -22.92 28.37
C ALA A 11 36.32 -22.33 28.39
N ASP A 12 35.77 -22.11 29.59
CA ASP A 12 34.44 -21.52 29.76
C ASP A 12 34.39 -20.06 29.29
N LEU A 13 35.42 -19.27 29.59
CA LEU A 13 35.58 -17.89 29.09
C LEU A 13 35.60 -17.84 27.55
N ALA A 14 36.29 -18.79 26.92
CA ALA A 14 36.37 -18.86 25.46
C ALA A 14 35.00 -19.19 24.84
N ALA A 15 34.24 -20.11 25.45
CA ALA A 15 32.88 -20.46 25.02
C ALA A 15 31.93 -19.26 25.12
N LEU A 16 31.89 -18.59 26.28
CA LEU A 16 31.10 -17.36 26.50
C LEU A 16 31.42 -16.25 25.48
N SER A 17 32.71 -16.09 25.13
CA SER A 17 33.12 -15.07 24.15
C SER A 17 32.66 -15.39 22.72
N ASN A 18 32.51 -16.67 22.38
CA ASN A 18 32.00 -17.11 21.08
C ASN A 18 30.49 -16.98 21.02
N ASP A 19 29.79 -17.36 22.09
CA ASP A 19 28.33 -17.22 22.21
C ASP A 19 27.92 -15.74 22.14
N ALA A 20 28.65 -14.85 22.83
CA ALA A 20 28.41 -13.40 22.75
C ALA A 20 28.59 -12.84 21.33
N ARG A 21 29.57 -13.33 20.56
CA ARG A 21 29.75 -12.94 19.16
C ARG A 21 28.67 -13.50 18.24
N ALA A 22 28.22 -14.73 18.49
CA ALA A 22 27.12 -15.34 17.74
C ALA A 22 25.80 -14.59 17.98
N LEU A 23 25.53 -14.15 19.22
CA LEU A 23 24.40 -13.29 19.57
C LEU A 23 24.51 -11.90 18.92
N GLY A 24 25.72 -11.34 18.78
CA GLY A 24 25.93 -10.09 18.06
C GLY A 24 25.71 -10.19 16.55
N ALA A 25 25.92 -11.37 15.96
CA ALA A 25 25.73 -11.62 14.53
C ALA A 25 24.27 -11.98 14.14
N SER A 26 23.45 -12.44 15.10
CA SER A 26 22.03 -12.74 14.88
C SER A 26 21.12 -11.51 14.98
N ILE A 27 21.63 -10.39 15.51
CA ILE A 27 20.99 -9.08 15.41
C ILE A 27 21.43 -8.46 14.08
N ALA A 28 20.73 -8.80 13.00
CA ALA A 28 20.95 -8.17 11.71
C ALA A 28 20.85 -6.64 11.85
N PRO A 29 21.74 -5.85 11.21
CA PRO A 29 21.61 -4.39 11.21
C PRO A 29 20.25 -4.00 10.64
N ALA A 30 19.55 -3.08 11.30
CA ALA A 30 18.27 -2.53 10.83
C ALA A 30 18.32 -1.99 9.38
N ALA A 31 19.53 -1.78 8.84
CA ALA A 31 19.78 -1.41 7.45
C ALA A 31 19.30 -2.43 6.40
N GLN A 32 19.09 -3.70 6.76
CA GLN A 32 18.60 -4.71 5.80
C GLN A 32 17.07 -4.67 5.59
N PHE A 33 16.32 -3.95 6.43
CA PHE A 33 14.89 -3.68 6.23
C PHE A 33 14.63 -2.45 5.33
N GLY A 34 15.69 -1.82 4.82
CA GLY A 34 15.63 -0.56 4.08
C GLY A 34 15.87 -0.67 2.57
N ALA A 35 15.93 -1.87 1.98
CA ALA A 35 15.92 -1.98 0.53
C ALA A 35 14.47 -1.74 0.05
N PRO A 36 14.17 -0.60 -0.62
CA PRO A 36 12.88 -0.45 -1.23
C PRO A 36 12.85 -1.43 -2.42
N GLU A 37 12.02 -2.45 -2.32
CA GLU A 37 11.56 -3.26 -3.46
C GLU A 37 10.85 -2.31 -4.45
N GLN A 38 11.64 -1.58 -5.24
CA GLN A 38 11.18 -0.76 -6.35
C GLN A 38 10.82 -1.70 -7.49
N SER A 39 9.63 -2.29 -7.47
CA SER A 39 8.90 -2.80 -8.65
C SER A 39 7.48 -3.31 -8.35
N GLY A 40 6.94 -3.09 -7.15
CA GLY A 40 5.54 -3.39 -6.83
C GLY A 40 4.63 -2.21 -7.17
N PHE A 41 3.60 -2.47 -7.97
CA PHE A 41 2.42 -1.61 -8.22
C PHE A 41 2.25 -0.42 -7.26
N SER A 42 2.41 0.81 -7.76
CA SER A 42 2.24 2.03 -6.95
C SER A 42 0.76 2.33 -6.74
N PHE A 43 0.31 2.33 -5.47
CA PHE A 43 -1.04 2.74 -5.11
C PHE A 43 -1.43 4.12 -5.68
N ALA A 44 -0.48 5.07 -5.69
CA ALA A 44 -0.71 6.41 -6.24
C ALA A 44 -1.01 6.37 -7.74
N GLN A 45 -0.33 5.48 -8.49
CA GLN A 45 -0.61 5.27 -9.90
C GLN A 45 -2.01 4.67 -10.09
N SER A 46 -2.39 3.66 -9.30
CA SER A 46 -3.71 3.04 -9.38
C SER A 46 -4.84 4.01 -9.04
N MET A 47 -4.63 4.86 -8.03
CA MET A 47 -5.57 5.91 -7.65
C MET A 47 -5.71 6.94 -8.78
N GLN A 48 -4.60 7.33 -9.41
CA GLN A 48 -4.59 8.25 -10.56
C GLN A 48 -5.34 7.66 -11.76
N ASP A 49 -5.11 6.37 -12.05
CA ASP A 49 -5.78 5.65 -13.14
C ASP A 49 -7.28 5.52 -12.86
N ALA A 50 -7.66 5.22 -11.61
CA ALA A 50 -9.07 5.14 -11.19
C ALA A 50 -9.80 6.49 -11.34
N ILE A 51 -9.17 7.59 -10.91
CA ILE A 51 -9.71 8.95 -11.13
C ILE A 51 -9.89 9.22 -12.62
N GLY A 52 -8.90 8.85 -13.44
CA GLY A 52 -8.98 8.98 -14.89
C GLY A 52 -10.14 8.20 -15.49
N LYS A 53 -10.34 6.95 -15.06
CA LYS A 53 -11.43 6.10 -15.51
C LYS A 53 -12.80 6.68 -15.14
N VAL A 54 -13.01 7.07 -13.89
CA VAL A 54 -14.30 7.65 -13.44
C VAL A 54 -14.64 8.91 -14.23
N ASN A 55 -13.67 9.80 -14.45
CA ASN A 55 -13.88 10.98 -15.30
C ASN A 55 -14.22 10.61 -16.75
N GLY A 56 -13.56 9.58 -17.30
CA GLY A 56 -13.90 9.03 -18.61
C GLY A 56 -15.34 8.53 -18.68
N ASP A 57 -15.76 7.75 -17.68
CA ASP A 57 -17.11 7.19 -17.58
C ASP A 57 -18.17 8.31 -17.43
N ASP A 58 -17.91 9.32 -16.60
CA ASP A 58 -18.77 10.50 -16.43
C ASP A 58 -18.97 11.26 -17.76
N ARG A 59 -17.87 11.51 -18.51
CA ARG A 59 -17.94 12.21 -19.80
C ARG A 59 -18.65 11.37 -20.87
N LEU A 60 -18.41 10.06 -20.90
CA LEU A 60 -19.10 9.15 -21.81
C LEU A 60 -20.60 9.11 -21.53
N ALA A 61 -20.99 9.02 -20.26
CA ALA A 61 -22.39 9.06 -19.85
C ALA A 61 -23.06 10.38 -20.28
N ALA A 62 -22.41 11.51 -20.02
CA ALA A 62 -22.90 12.83 -20.44
C ALA A 62 -23.06 12.93 -21.96
N GLN A 63 -22.10 12.41 -22.73
CA GLN A 63 -22.17 12.39 -24.19
C GLN A 63 -23.35 11.53 -24.68
N LYS A 64 -23.50 10.30 -24.15
CA LYS A 64 -24.62 9.42 -24.50
C LYS A 64 -25.97 10.06 -24.20
N MET A 65 -26.09 10.71 -23.04
CA MET A 65 -27.31 11.42 -22.66
C MET A 65 -27.60 12.58 -23.62
N SER A 66 -26.56 13.35 -24.00
CA SER A 66 -26.70 14.44 -24.97
C SER A 66 -27.04 13.96 -26.38
N ASP A 67 -26.49 12.82 -26.81
CA ASP A 67 -26.81 12.23 -28.12
C ASP A 67 -28.25 11.75 -28.18
N VAL A 68 -28.76 11.21 -27.07
CA VAL A 68 -30.17 10.84 -26.93
C VAL A 68 -31.07 12.08 -26.91
N ASP A 69 -30.75 13.10 -26.11
CA ASP A 69 -31.54 14.32 -26.02
C ASP A 69 -31.59 15.11 -27.35
N SER A 70 -30.50 15.07 -28.11
CA SER A 70 -30.42 15.68 -29.44
C SER A 70 -30.99 14.82 -30.58
N GLY A 71 -31.48 13.60 -30.28
CA GLY A 71 -32.03 12.68 -31.27
C GLY A 71 -31.00 12.04 -32.20
N LYS A 72 -29.70 12.14 -31.88
CA LYS A 72 -28.62 11.44 -32.60
C LYS A 72 -28.57 9.95 -32.25
N SER A 73 -29.15 9.56 -31.12
CA SER A 73 -29.22 8.18 -30.65
C SER A 73 -30.59 7.88 -30.05
N ASP A 74 -31.14 6.70 -30.32
CA ASP A 74 -32.37 6.22 -29.69
C ASP A 74 -32.10 5.35 -28.44
N ASP A 75 -30.83 5.16 -28.08
CA ASP A 75 -30.41 4.29 -26.97
C ASP A 75 -30.53 4.98 -25.61
N MET A 76 -31.77 5.28 -25.20
CA MET A 76 -32.05 5.89 -23.89
C MET A 76 -31.61 4.98 -22.74
N VAL A 77 -31.79 3.66 -22.89
CA VAL A 77 -31.47 2.69 -21.83
C VAL A 77 -29.97 2.64 -21.60
N GLY A 78 -29.16 2.57 -22.67
CA GLY A 78 -27.71 2.60 -22.56
C GLY A 78 -27.18 3.93 -22.01
N ALA A 79 -27.79 5.06 -22.36
CA ALA A 79 -27.45 6.36 -21.77
C ALA A 79 -27.76 6.42 -20.26
N MET A 80 -28.93 5.93 -19.86
CA MET A 80 -29.33 5.88 -18.45
C MET A 80 -28.48 4.90 -17.64
N LEU A 81 -28.11 3.75 -18.20
CA LEU A 81 -27.25 2.78 -17.55
C LEU A 81 -25.84 3.34 -17.36
N ALA A 82 -25.27 3.95 -18.40
CA ALA A 82 -23.96 4.61 -18.32
C ALA A 82 -23.95 5.71 -17.24
N SER A 83 -25.03 6.49 -17.16
CA SER A 83 -25.18 7.53 -16.13
C SER A 83 -25.22 6.96 -14.70
N GLN A 84 -25.89 5.83 -14.50
CA GLN A 84 -25.93 5.13 -13.22
C GLN A 84 -24.57 4.53 -12.85
N GLU A 85 -23.90 3.90 -13.82
CA GLU A 85 -22.56 3.34 -13.63
C GLU A 85 -21.54 4.42 -13.25
N ALA A 86 -21.56 5.55 -13.95
CA ALA A 86 -20.69 6.68 -13.68
C ALA A 86 -20.93 7.25 -12.26
N SER A 87 -22.20 7.47 -11.88
CA SER A 87 -22.59 7.95 -10.55
C SER A 87 -22.18 6.99 -9.42
N LEU A 88 -22.33 5.68 -9.65
CA LEU A 88 -21.91 4.65 -8.69
C LEU A 88 -20.38 4.62 -8.55
N SER A 89 -19.66 4.64 -9.67
CA SER A 89 -18.20 4.63 -9.71
C SER A 89 -17.61 5.86 -9.02
N PHE A 90 -18.20 7.04 -9.24
CA PHE A 90 -17.83 8.26 -8.55
C PHE A 90 -18.03 8.15 -7.03
N SER A 91 -19.18 7.61 -6.61
CA SER A 91 -19.50 7.41 -5.19
C SER A 91 -18.49 6.47 -4.52
N MET A 92 -18.13 5.38 -5.19
CA MET A 92 -17.09 4.45 -4.73
C MET A 92 -15.73 5.14 -4.61
N LEU A 93 -15.33 5.94 -5.60
CA LEU A 93 -14.07 6.67 -5.56
C LEU A 93 -14.00 7.66 -4.40
N MET A 94 -15.10 8.35 -4.10
CA MET A 94 -15.19 9.22 -2.91
C MET A 94 -15.04 8.44 -1.60
N GLN A 95 -15.58 7.22 -1.51
CA GLN A 95 -15.38 6.37 -0.33
C GLN A 95 -13.91 6.00 -0.15
N VAL A 96 -13.21 5.62 -1.23
CA VAL A 96 -11.78 5.33 -1.19
C VAL A 96 -10.98 6.57 -0.79
N ARG A 97 -11.28 7.73 -1.39
CA ARG A 97 -10.68 9.02 -1.03
C ARG A 97 -10.80 9.28 0.48
N ASN A 98 -11.99 9.12 1.04
CA ASN A 98 -12.22 9.34 2.47
C ASN A 98 -11.43 8.35 3.33
N LYS A 99 -11.33 7.08 2.92
CA LYS A 99 -10.57 6.06 3.64
C LYS A 99 -9.07 6.35 3.63
N VAL A 100 -8.52 6.81 2.50
CA VAL A 100 -7.11 7.20 2.38
C VAL A 100 -6.80 8.38 3.29
N MET A 101 -7.65 9.43 3.30
CA MET A 101 -7.46 10.58 4.18
C MET A 101 -7.50 10.17 5.66
N GLY A 102 -8.45 9.31 6.05
CA GLY A 102 -8.50 8.77 7.41
C GLY A 102 -7.25 7.97 7.79
N ALA A 103 -6.72 7.15 6.89
CA ALA A 103 -5.49 6.40 7.14
C ALA A 103 -4.26 7.30 7.29
N VAL A 104 -4.19 8.40 6.53
CA VAL A 104 -3.14 9.42 6.69
C VAL A 104 -3.27 10.12 8.06
N ASP A 105 -4.48 10.49 8.46
CA ASP A 105 -4.73 11.10 9.78
C ASP A 105 -4.36 10.14 10.93
N GLU A 106 -4.64 8.84 10.80
CA GLU A 106 -4.24 7.81 11.76
C GLU A 106 -2.72 7.69 11.86
N LEU A 107 -2.01 7.70 10.73
CA LEU A 107 -0.54 7.65 10.70
C LEU A 107 0.09 8.84 11.44
N ILE A 108 -0.45 10.05 11.25
CA ILE A 108 0.04 11.27 11.92
C ILE A 108 -0.17 11.21 13.43
N LYS A 109 -1.22 10.53 13.89
CA LYS A 109 -1.57 10.41 15.31
C LYS A 109 -0.81 9.32 16.05
N LEU A 110 -0.02 8.48 15.37
CA LEU A 110 0.84 7.51 16.03
C LEU A 110 1.91 8.25 16.84
N PRO A 111 1.93 8.11 18.18
CA PRO A 111 3.02 8.65 18.98
C PRO A 111 4.31 7.90 18.63
N LEU A 112 5.40 8.66 18.42
CA LEU A 112 6.75 8.13 18.28
C LEU A 112 7.24 7.46 19.57
#